data_AF-A0A7G8TA65-F1
#
_entry.id   AF-A0A7G8TA65-F1
#
_cell.length_a   1.000
_cell.length_b   1.000
_cell.length_c   1.000
_cell.angle_alpha   90.00
_cell.angle_beta   90.00
_cell.angle_gamma   90.00
#
_symmetry.space_group_name_H-M   'P 1'
#
loop_
_entity.id
_entity.type
_entity.pdbx_description
1 polymer ?
#
loop_
_entity_poly.entity_id
_entity_poly.type
_entity_poly.pdbx_seq_one_letter_code
_entity_poly.pdbx_strand_id
1 'polypeptide(L)'
;MRKKTKIAIALIWQGFIALISPIWIGFIYMFITGHGKGYSYDLRSETDISIMIGAIALIFLLVATLPVSIWLGNTFYHKEKWMWVIPILLFVVLFAIAVMLIGFNNFLSMFGL
;
A
#
# COMPACT_ATOMS: atom_id res chain seq x y z
N MET A 1 -9.97 -23.52 -11.97
CA MET A 1 -9.41 -22.27 -12.55
C MET A 1 -8.04 -22.52 -13.16
N ARG A 2 -7.80 -22.13 -14.41
CA ARG A 2 -6.50 -22.34 -15.11
C ARG A 2 -5.38 -21.52 -14.46
N LYS A 3 -4.14 -22.03 -14.46
CA LYS A 3 -2.95 -21.35 -13.86
C LYS A 3 -2.75 -19.93 -14.39
N LYS A 4 -2.95 -19.71 -15.69
CA LYS A 4 -2.86 -18.38 -16.33
C LYS A 4 -3.89 -17.39 -15.76
N THR A 5 -5.11 -17.83 -15.50
CA THR A 5 -6.18 -17.01 -14.92
C THR A 5 -5.86 -16.58 -13.49
N LYS A 6 -5.29 -17.49 -12.67
CA LYS A 6 -4.81 -17.16 -11.30
C LYS A 6 -3.77 -16.04 -11.32
N ILE A 7 -2.80 -16.14 -12.23
CA ILE A 7 -1.74 -15.14 -12.38
C ILE A 7 -2.33 -13.79 -12.83
N ALA A 8 -3.24 -13.79 -13.80
CA ALA A 8 -3.88 -12.56 -14.26
C ALA A 8 -4.65 -11.85 -13.13
N ILE A 9 -5.45 -12.58 -12.35
CA ILE A 9 -6.19 -12.02 -11.21
C ILE A 9 -5.23 -11.47 -10.16
N ALA A 10 -4.15 -12.20 -9.85
CA ALA A 10 -3.15 -11.75 -8.88
C ALA A 10 -2.43 -10.47 -9.34
N LEU A 11 -2.11 -10.34 -10.63
CA LEU A 11 -1.50 -9.12 -11.18
C LEU A 11 -2.47 -7.94 -11.15
N ILE A 12 -3.74 -8.16 -11.46
CA ILE A 12 -4.79 -7.12 -11.36
C ILE A 12 -4.93 -6.67 -9.90
N TRP A 13 -4.99 -7.61 -8.95
CA TRP A 13 -5.04 -7.31 -7.52
C TRP A 13 -3.82 -6.53 -7.05
N GLN A 14 -2.61 -6.99 -7.40
CA GLN A 14 -1.35 -6.30 -7.08
C GLN A 14 -1.35 -4.87 -7.61
N GLY A 15 -1.79 -4.68 -8.86
CA GLY A 15 -1.85 -3.35 -9.47
C GLY A 15 -2.88 -2.43 -8.81
N PHE A 16 -4.05 -2.97 -8.48
CA PHE A 16 -5.07 -2.23 -7.72
C PHE A 16 -4.55 -1.78 -6.35
N ILE A 17 -3.94 -2.68 -5.59
CA ILE A 17 -3.37 -2.35 -4.28
C ILE A 17 -2.22 -1.34 -4.42
N ALA A 18 -1.36 -1.46 -5.43
CA ALA A 18 -0.29 -0.49 -5.68
C ALA A 18 -0.83 0.92 -5.92
N LEU A 19 -1.91 1.05 -6.69
CA LEU A 19 -2.51 2.35 -7.02
C LEU A 19 -3.19 3.03 -5.82
N ILE A 20 -3.82 2.27 -4.92
CA ILE A 20 -4.47 2.82 -3.74
C ILE A 20 -3.51 3.03 -2.55
N SER A 21 -2.35 2.37 -2.58
CA SER A 21 -1.37 2.37 -1.49
C SER A 21 -0.89 3.76 -1.06
N PRO A 22 -0.62 4.75 -1.94
CA PRO A 22 -0.18 6.07 -1.49
C PRO A 22 -1.17 6.73 -0.53
N ILE A 23 -2.46 6.64 -0.85
CA ILE A 23 -3.54 7.20 -0.01
C ILE A 23 -3.61 6.44 1.32
N TRP A 24 -3.57 5.11 1.28
CA TRP A 24 -3.58 4.29 2.49
C TRP A 24 -2.39 4.57 3.40
N ILE A 25 -1.19 4.72 2.84
CA ILE A 25 0.02 5.04 3.62
C ILE A 25 -0.12 6.41 4.25
N GLY A 26 -0.62 7.42 3.53
CA GLY A 26 -0.91 8.74 4.09
C GLY A 26 -1.89 8.66 5.27
N PHE A 27 -3.01 7.96 5.11
CA PHE A 27 -3.97 7.74 6.20
C PHE A 27 -3.34 7.02 7.40
N ILE A 28 -2.63 5.90 7.16
CA ILE A 28 -1.94 5.15 8.23
C ILE A 28 -0.98 6.08 8.98
N TYR A 29 -0.19 6.88 8.27
CA TYR A 29 0.73 7.83 8.87
C TYR A 29 0.02 8.84 9.75
N MET A 30 -1.06 9.46 9.25
CA MET A 30 -1.85 10.42 10.02
C MET A 30 -2.42 9.80 11.29
N PHE A 31 -2.97 8.58 11.21
CA PHE A 31 -3.54 7.90 12.37
C PHE A 31 -2.49 7.50 13.41
N ILE A 32 -1.36 6.92 12.98
CA ILE A 32 -0.26 6.49 13.86
C ILE A 32 0.44 7.68 14.52
N THR A 33 0.52 8.83 13.85
CA THR A 33 1.15 10.04 14.42
C THR A 33 0.20 10.89 15.26
N GLY A 34 -1.05 10.46 15.47
CA GLY A 34 -2.03 11.21 16.26
C GLY A 34 -2.64 12.41 15.53
N HIS A 35 -2.59 12.43 14.21
CA HIS A 35 -3.16 13.49 13.35
C HIS A 35 -4.35 12.98 12.53
N GLY A 36 -5.07 11.95 12.99
CA GLY A 36 -6.20 11.34 12.26
C GLY A 36 -7.36 12.31 11.92
N LYS A 37 -7.45 13.45 12.62
CA LYS A 37 -8.42 14.54 12.33
C LYS A 37 -7.77 15.77 11.68
N GLY A 38 -6.52 15.67 11.24
CA GLY A 38 -5.73 16.75 10.64
C GLY A 38 -4.64 17.29 11.58
N TYR A 39 -3.62 17.91 10.99
CA TYR A 39 -2.41 18.36 11.70
C TYR A 39 -2.62 19.48 12.72
N SER A 40 -3.71 20.24 12.60
CA SER A 40 -4.04 21.33 13.52
C SER A 40 -4.92 20.90 14.71
N TYR A 41 -5.31 19.62 14.77
CA TYR A 41 -6.24 19.12 15.79
C TYR A 41 -5.50 18.29 16.85
N ASP A 42 -5.61 18.71 18.11
CA ASP A 42 -5.10 17.95 19.24
C ASP A 42 -6.11 16.87 19.66
N LEU A 43 -5.76 15.60 19.41
CA LEU A 43 -6.59 14.44 19.77
C LEU A 43 -6.69 14.20 21.28
N ARG A 44 -5.76 14.71 22.09
CA ARG A 44 -5.71 14.49 23.54
C ARG A 44 -5.95 13.00 23.89
N SER A 45 -7.04 12.68 24.59
CA SER A 45 -7.41 11.32 25.00
C SER A 45 -7.82 10.39 23.85
N GLU A 46 -8.11 10.92 22.65
CA GLU A 46 -8.45 10.11 21.47
C GLU A 46 -7.22 9.55 20.73
N THR A 47 -6.01 9.96 21.13
CA THR A 47 -4.75 9.60 20.46
C THR A 47 -4.57 8.08 20.40
N ASP A 48 -4.83 7.37 21.50
CA ASP A 48 -4.67 5.91 21.56
C ASP A 48 -5.61 5.19 20.57
N ILE A 49 -6.84 5.69 20.43
CA ILE A 49 -7.83 5.15 19.48
C ILE A 49 -7.36 5.41 18.04
N SER A 50 -6.86 6.61 17.76
CA SER A 50 -6.29 6.96 16.45
C SER A 50 -5.14 6.03 16.08
N ILE A 51 -4.19 5.83 16.99
CA ILE A 51 -3.04 4.94 16.76
C ILE A 51 -3.51 3.50 16.50
N MET A 52 -4.48 3.01 17.28
CA MET A 52 -5.05 1.68 17.07
C MET A 52 -5.67 1.53 15.68
N ILE A 53 -6.45 2.52 15.22
CA ILE A 53 -7.03 2.54 13.86
C ILE A 53 -5.91 2.49 12.80
N GLY A 54 -4.85 3.27 12.96
CA GLY A 54 -3.70 3.28 12.05
C GLY A 54 -2.99 1.94 12.00
N ALA A 55 -2.78 1.28 13.16
CA ALA A 55 -2.18 -0.04 13.24
C ALA A 55 -3.04 -1.12 12.56
N ILE A 56 -4.37 -1.08 12.76
CA ILE A 56 -5.32 -1.98 12.10
C ILE A 56 -5.27 -1.77 10.58
N ALA A 57 -5.29 -0.52 10.12
CA ALA A 57 -5.17 -0.19 8.69
C ALA A 57 -3.84 -0.68 8.09
N LEU A 58 -2.74 -0.57 8.82
CA LEU A 58 -1.44 -1.12 8.40
C LEU A 58 -1.52 -2.65 8.22
N ILE A 59 -2.13 -3.37 9.17
CA ILE A 59 -2.32 -4.82 9.07
C ILE A 59 -3.13 -5.17 7.83
N PHE A 60 -4.22 -4.46 7.56
CA PHE A 60 -5.03 -4.66 6.34
C PHE A 60 -4.22 -4.45 5.06
N LEU A 61 -3.42 -3.38 4.99
CA LEU A 61 -2.56 -3.11 3.83
C LEU A 61 -1.52 -4.23 3.64
N LEU A 62 -0.88 -4.69 4.71
CA LEU A 62 0.11 -5.77 4.66
C LEU A 62 -0.51 -7.10 4.22
N VAL A 63 -1.68 -7.46 4.77
CA VAL A 63 -2.41 -8.68 4.39
C VAL A 63 -2.91 -8.61 2.95
N ALA A 64 -3.30 -7.44 2.46
CA ALA A 64 -3.71 -7.27 1.07
C ALA A 64 -2.53 -7.38 0.08
N THR A 65 -1.33 -6.96 0.49
CA THR A 65 -0.17 -6.81 -0.41
C THR A 65 0.78 -8.01 -0.36
N LEU A 66 1.19 -8.45 0.84
CA LEU A 66 2.28 -9.41 1.01
C LEU A 66 1.97 -10.81 0.47
N PRO A 67 0.81 -11.44 0.76
CA PRO A 67 0.54 -12.80 0.30
C PRO A 67 0.56 -12.92 -1.22
N VAL A 68 -0.02 -11.93 -1.92
CA VAL A 68 -0.08 -11.89 -3.38
C VAL A 68 1.30 -11.61 -3.98
N SER A 69 2.07 -10.68 -3.39
CA SER A 69 3.43 -10.38 -3.83
C SER A 69 4.36 -11.59 -3.69
N ILE A 70 4.33 -12.28 -2.54
CA ILE A 70 5.13 -13.49 -2.28
C ILE A 70 4.73 -14.60 -3.25
N TRP A 71 3.43 -14.81 -3.45
CA TRP A 71 2.95 -15.85 -4.36
C TRP A 71 3.33 -15.59 -5.83
N LEU A 72 3.21 -14.34 -6.30
CA LEU A 72 3.65 -13.94 -7.64
C LEU A 72 5.16 -14.06 -7.79
N GLY A 73 5.92 -13.59 -6.80
CA GLY A 73 7.39 -13.68 -6.78
C GLY A 73 7.85 -15.13 -6.88
N ASN A 74 7.30 -16.02 -6.06
CA ASN A 74 7.58 -17.46 -6.13
C ASN A 74 7.17 -18.05 -7.48
N THR A 75 5.99 -17.69 -8.01
CA THR A 75 5.49 -18.21 -9.29
C THR A 75 6.41 -17.84 -10.46
N PHE A 76 6.97 -16.63 -10.45
CA PHE A 76 7.92 -16.18 -11.46
C PHE A 76 9.34 -16.68 -11.24
N TYR A 77 9.79 -16.81 -9.98
CA TYR A 77 11.08 -17.41 -9.64
C TYR A 77 11.23 -18.84 -10.18
N HIS A 78 10.17 -19.64 -10.13
CA HIS A 78 10.16 -21.00 -10.68
C HIS A 78 10.24 -21.04 -12.22
N LYS A 79 10.09 -19.90 -12.91
CA LYS A 79 10.39 -19.80 -14.34
C LYS A 79 11.85 -19.43 -14.54
N GLU A 80 12.26 -18.28 -14.00
CA GLU A 80 13.66 -17.83 -14.02
C GLU A 80 13.93 -17.03 -12.75
N LYS A 81 15.10 -17.25 -12.13
CA LYS A 81 15.40 -16.69 -10.80
C LYS A 81 15.16 -15.17 -10.77
N TRP A 82 15.68 -14.39 -11.71
CA TRP A 82 15.58 -12.92 -11.69
C TRP A 82 14.13 -12.39 -11.77
N MET A 83 13.17 -13.18 -12.27
CA MET A 83 11.79 -12.73 -12.48
C MET A 83 11.02 -12.51 -11.17
N TRP A 84 11.56 -12.90 -10.00
CA TRP A 84 10.96 -12.60 -8.69
C TRP A 84 10.82 -11.09 -8.44
N VAL A 85 11.63 -10.26 -9.10
CA VAL A 85 11.64 -8.80 -8.96
C VAL A 85 10.48 -8.14 -9.73
N ILE A 86 9.90 -8.81 -10.73
CA ILE A 86 8.86 -8.24 -11.59
C ILE A 86 7.64 -7.71 -10.82
N PRO A 87 7.04 -8.47 -9.86
CA PRO A 87 5.90 -7.98 -9.08
C PRO A 87 6.23 -6.76 -8.22
N ILE A 88 7.49 -6.67 -7.75
CA ILE A 88 7.98 -5.55 -6.93
C ILE A 88 8.14 -4.31 -7.81
N LEU A 89 8.80 -4.44 -8.96
CA LEU A 89 8.94 -3.33 -9.91
C LEU A 89 7.57 -2.82 -10.38
N LEU A 90 6.64 -3.73 -10.70
CA LEU A 90 5.27 -3.37 -11.06
C LEU A 90 4.61 -2.55 -9.94
N PHE A 91 4.74 -2.99 -8.69
CA PHE A 91 4.17 -2.28 -7.55
C PHE A 91 4.78 -0.87 -7.39
N VAL A 92 6.11 -0.75 -7.43
CA VAL A 92 6.81 0.54 -7.27
C VAL A 92 6.44 1.52 -8.38
N VAL A 93 6.41 1.06 -9.63
CA VAL A 93 6.05 1.91 -10.77
C VAL A 93 4.60 2.40 -10.66
N LEU A 94 3.65 1.51 -10.35
CA LEU A 94 2.25 1.89 -10.19
C LEU A 94 2.03 2.79 -8.97
N PHE A 95 2.74 2.55 -7.88
CA PHE A 95 2.73 3.42 -6.70
C PHE A 95 3.21 4.83 -7.07
N ALA A 96 4.33 4.94 -7.80
CA ALA A 96 4.85 6.23 -8.25
C ALA A 96 3.87 6.95 -9.18
N ILE A 97 3.24 6.23 -10.12
CA ILE A 97 2.19 6.77 -10.99
C ILE A 97 1.02 7.30 -10.14
N ALA A 98 0.57 6.54 -9.14
CA ALA A 98 -0.51 6.99 -8.26
C ALA A 98 -0.13 8.25 -7.46
N VAL A 99 1.10 8.35 -6.95
CA VAL A 99 1.61 9.59 -6.33
C VAL A 99 1.59 10.76 -7.31
N MET A 100 2.01 10.55 -8.57
CA MET A 100 1.96 11.59 -9.60
C MET A 100 0.53 12.02 -9.91
N LEU A 101 -0.44 11.09 -9.95
CA LEU A 101 -1.86 11.38 -10.19
C LEU A 101 -2.52 12.14 -9.03
N ILE A 102 -2.17 11.80 -7.78
CA ILE A 102 -2.61 12.54 -6.59
C ILE A 102 -2.01 13.95 -6.57
N GLY A 103 -0.83 14.10 -7.16
CA GLY A 103 0.01 15.29 -7.09
C GLY A 103 0.99 15.17 -5.93
N PHE A 104 2.28 15.35 -6.22
CA PHE A 104 3.35 15.15 -5.24
C PHE A 104 3.17 16.01 -3.98
N ASN A 105 2.76 17.27 -4.14
CA ASN A 105 2.50 18.16 -3.00
C ASN A 105 1.30 17.71 -2.15
N ASN A 106 0.22 17.23 -2.78
CA ASN A 106 -0.92 16.69 -2.07
C ASN A 106 -0.53 15.42 -1.30
N PHE A 107 0.31 14.57 -1.89
CA PHE A 107 0.85 13.40 -1.21
C PHE A 107 1.71 13.81 0.00
N LEU A 108 2.63 14.77 -0.16
CA LEU A 108 3.46 15.28 0.93
C LEU A 108 2.66 15.93 2.06
N SER A 109 1.56 16.62 1.74
CA SER A 109 0.68 17.21 2.76
C SER A 109 0.02 16.18 3.68
N MET A 110 -0.13 14.92 3.23
CA MET A 110 -0.60 13.81 4.08
C MET A 110 0.43 13.43 5.15
N PHE A 111 1.66 13.92 5.04
CA PHE A 111 2.75 13.74 6.01
C PHE A 111 3.06 15.04 6.79
N GLY A 112 2.28 16.10 6.58
CA GLY A 112 2.49 17.39 7.25
C GLY A 112 3.66 18.21 6.68
N LEU A 113 4.05 17.92 5.44
CA LEU A 113 5.12 18.59 4.69
C LEU A 113 4.55 19.59 3.67
#